data_AF-A0A3N4E1S9-F1
#
_entry.id   AF-A0A3N4E1S9-F1
#
_cell.length_a   1.000
_cell.length_b   1.000
_cell.length_c   1.000
_cell.angle_alpha   90.00
_cell.angle_beta   90.00
_cell.angle_gamma   90.00
#
_symmetry.space_group_name_H-M   'P 1'
#
loop_
_entity.id
_entity.type
_entity.pdbx_description
1 polymer ?
#
loop_
_entity_poly.entity_id
_entity_poly.type
_entity_poly.pdbx_seq_one_letter_code
_entity_poly.pdbx_strand_id
1 'polypeptide(L)'
;MNKAVFILLFLSIFPTLLRAAEPISLSLGVSAIDFGDVYMDSDVDNVVVDFTVKAENGYDYTVKISNDDSSGALQFSRTASGGYTTGSITYIAAATGNNQAHEFYTDLDTANMSSDLSATITVLVAYNDIAE
;
A
#
# COMPACT_ATOMS: atom_id res chain seq x y z
N MET A 1 9.89 24.86 7.76
CA MET A 1 8.51 24.36 7.59
C MET A 1 8.65 23.08 6.83
N ASN A 2 8.23 21.98 7.43
CA ASN A 2 8.41 20.64 6.90
C ASN A 2 7.07 20.17 6.31
N LYS A 3 7.07 19.62 5.11
CA LYS A 3 5.95 19.12 4.31
C LYS A 3 6.13 17.61 4.12
N ALA A 4 5.02 16.88 4.09
CA ALA A 4 5.00 15.45 3.80
C ALA A 4 4.25 15.20 2.48
N VAL A 5 4.99 14.83 1.42
CA VAL A 5 4.43 14.52 0.10
C VAL A 5 4.85 13.12 -0.31
N PHE A 6 3.88 12.27 -0.67
CA PHE A 6 4.14 10.89 -1.05
C PHE A 6 3.76 10.60 -2.50
N ILE A 7 4.65 9.92 -3.21
CA ILE A 7 4.42 9.43 -4.58
C ILE A 7 4.06 7.95 -4.50
N LEU A 8 2.98 7.55 -5.18
CA LEU A 8 2.60 6.13 -5.24
C LEU A 8 3.18 5.45 -6.49
N LEU A 9 3.89 4.34 -6.28
CA LEU A 9 4.47 3.51 -7.34
C LEU A 9 3.81 2.11 -7.38
N PHE A 10 3.66 1.58 -8.60
CA PHE A 10 2.85 0.40 -8.87
C PHE A 10 3.68 -0.67 -9.58
N LEU A 11 3.78 -1.85 -8.98
CA LEU A 11 4.43 -3.01 -9.60
C LEU A 11 3.52 -4.24 -9.52
N SER A 12 3.23 -4.82 -10.69
CA SER A 12 2.68 -6.18 -10.82
C SER A 12 3.80 -7.11 -11.27
N ILE A 13 4.01 -8.22 -10.57
CA ILE A 13 5.00 -9.25 -10.96
C ILE A 13 4.24 -10.45 -11.55
N PHE A 14 4.65 -10.88 -12.74
CA PHE A 14 4.08 -12.04 -13.43
C PHE A 14 4.99 -13.27 -13.26
N PRO A 15 4.47 -14.43 -12.80
CA PRO A 15 5.22 -15.67 -12.90
C PRO A 15 5.21 -16.16 -14.35
N THR A 16 6.40 -16.36 -14.92
CA THR A 16 6.59 -17.03 -16.21
C THR A 16 6.66 -18.54 -16.01
N LEU A 17 5.56 -19.30 -16.03
CA LEU A 17 5.60 -20.77 -16.23
C LEU A 17 4.25 -21.41 -16.66
N LEU A 18 4.37 -22.22 -17.72
CA LEU A 18 3.53 -23.22 -18.42
C LEU A 18 1.98 -23.21 -18.40
N ARG A 19 1.30 -22.66 -17.40
CA ARG A 19 -0.11 -22.22 -17.52
C ARG A 19 -0.18 -20.84 -16.90
N ALA A 20 0.05 -19.83 -17.72
CA ALA A 20 0.07 -18.45 -17.26
C ALA A 20 -1.32 -18.13 -16.71
N ALA A 21 -1.42 -18.02 -15.38
CA ALA A 21 -2.59 -17.42 -14.78
C ALA A 21 -2.84 -16.06 -15.43
N GLU A 22 -4.09 -15.62 -15.54
CA GLU A 22 -4.40 -14.33 -16.13
C GLU A 22 -3.57 -13.23 -15.43
N PRO A 23 -2.99 -12.29 -16.19
CA PRO A 23 -2.26 -11.16 -15.64
C PRO A 23 -3.06 -10.47 -14.52
N ILE A 24 -2.44 -10.29 -13.36
CA ILE A 24 -3.03 -9.49 -12.29
C ILE A 24 -3.17 -8.05 -12.78
N SER A 25 -4.38 -7.50 -12.70
CA SER A 25 -4.64 -6.08 -12.92
C SER A 25 -4.69 -5.36 -11.58
N LEU A 26 -3.97 -4.24 -11.48
CA LEU A 26 -3.94 -3.37 -10.31
C LEU A 26 -4.34 -1.94 -10.73
N SER A 27 -5.27 -1.33 -10.00
CA SER A 27 -5.69 0.06 -10.21
C SER A 27 -5.82 0.75 -8.84
N LEU A 28 -5.11 1.87 -8.61
CA LEU A 28 -5.32 2.69 -7.41
C LEU A 28 -6.23 3.88 -7.76
N GLY A 29 -7.01 4.33 -6.78
CA GLY A 29 -7.86 5.52 -6.90
C GLY A 29 -7.12 6.85 -6.72
N VAL A 30 -5.89 6.83 -6.20
CA VAL A 30 -5.10 8.03 -5.88
C VAL A 30 -3.65 7.91 -6.34
N SER A 31 -3.05 9.00 -6.80
CA SER A 31 -1.65 9.06 -7.29
C SER A 31 -0.68 9.70 -6.31
N ALA A 32 -1.17 10.45 -5.31
CA ALA A 32 -0.39 11.12 -4.29
C ALA A 32 -1.21 11.30 -3.01
N ILE A 33 -0.51 11.38 -1.88
CA ILE A 33 -1.08 11.75 -0.58
C ILE A 33 -0.32 12.99 -0.08
N ASP A 34 -1.08 14.00 0.32
CA ASP A 34 -0.57 15.23 0.95
C ASP A 34 -1.22 15.37 2.32
N PHE A 35 -0.42 15.26 3.37
CA PHE A 35 -0.89 15.42 4.75
C PHE A 35 -0.90 16.88 5.21
N GLY A 36 -0.49 17.83 4.36
CA GLY A 36 -0.47 19.24 4.70
C GLY A 36 0.67 19.63 5.67
N ASP A 37 0.42 20.65 6.50
CA ASP A 37 1.40 21.17 7.46
C ASP A 37 1.35 20.38 8.78
N VAL A 38 2.25 19.41 8.87
CA VAL A 38 2.26 18.37 9.91
C VAL A 38 2.72 18.87 11.29
N TYR A 39 3.20 20.11 11.41
CA TYR A 39 3.74 20.68 12.67
C TYR A 39 2.83 21.70 13.36
N MET A 40 1.80 22.21 12.67
CA MET A 40 0.85 23.14 13.26
C MET A 40 -0.39 22.43 13.81
N ASP A 41 -0.67 21.21 13.36
CA ASP A 41 -1.81 20.42 13.80
C ASP A 41 -1.42 19.55 15.00
N SER A 42 -2.30 19.50 16.01
CA SER A 42 -2.07 18.67 17.21
C SER A 42 -2.18 17.18 16.91
N ASP A 43 -2.89 16.83 15.84
CA ASP A 43 -3.18 15.49 15.38
C ASP A 43 -3.29 15.53 13.84
N VAL A 44 -2.68 14.57 13.17
CA VAL A 44 -2.75 14.42 11.71
C VAL A 44 -3.69 13.26 11.43
N ASP A 45 -4.77 13.51 10.69
CA ASP A 45 -5.70 12.45 10.35
C ASP A 45 -5.06 11.44 9.39
N ASN A 46 -5.37 10.16 9.62
CA ASN A 46 -4.95 9.10 8.73
C ASN A 46 -5.65 9.22 7.36
N VAL A 47 -4.96 8.85 6.30
CA VAL A 47 -5.48 8.89 4.93
C VAL A 47 -5.79 7.47 4.45
N VAL A 48 -7.01 7.27 3.95
CA VAL A 48 -7.41 6.01 3.30
C VAL A 48 -6.93 5.98 1.85
N VAL A 49 -6.42 4.82 1.44
CA VAL A 49 -5.96 4.56 0.08
C VAL A 49 -6.66 3.31 -0.45
N ASP A 50 -7.50 3.52 -1.45
CA ASP A 50 -8.24 2.46 -2.12
C ASP A 50 -7.56 2.00 -3.40
N PHE A 51 -7.62 0.69 -3.64
CA PHE A 51 -7.19 0.07 -4.88
C PHE A 51 -8.00 -1.19 -5.20
N THR A 52 -7.98 -1.56 -6.48
CA THR A 52 -8.65 -2.73 -7.00
C THR A 52 -7.63 -3.71 -7.54
N VAL A 53 -7.80 -4.99 -7.19
CA VAL A 53 -7.05 -6.11 -7.75
C VAL A 53 -8.01 -6.99 -8.54
N LYS A 54 -7.65 -7.33 -9.78
CA LYS A 54 -8.28 -8.43 -10.52
C LYS A 54 -7.24 -9.52 -10.73
N ALA A 55 -7.55 -10.70 -10.19
CA ALA A 55 -6.73 -11.89 -10.29
C ALA A 55 -7.63 -13.08 -10.68
N GLU A 56 -7.05 -14.10 -11.31
CA GLU A 56 -7.73 -15.31 -11.79
C GLU A 56 -8.37 -16.08 -10.63
N ASN A 57 -9.62 -16.49 -10.82
CA ASN A 57 -10.36 -17.24 -9.81
C ASN A 57 -9.65 -18.54 -9.42
N GLY A 58 -9.59 -18.83 -8.12
CA GLY A 58 -9.01 -20.08 -7.61
C GLY A 58 -7.52 -20.03 -7.28
N TYR A 59 -6.88 -18.86 -7.38
CA TYR A 59 -5.55 -18.62 -6.84
C TYR A 59 -5.59 -17.64 -5.68
N ASP A 60 -4.65 -17.76 -4.77
CA ASP A 60 -4.40 -16.74 -3.77
C ASP A 60 -3.35 -15.75 -4.29
N TYR A 61 -3.43 -14.49 -3.85
CA TYR A 61 -2.37 -13.50 -4.08
C TYR A 61 -1.98 -12.81 -2.79
N THR A 62 -0.71 -12.45 -2.71
CA THR A 62 -0.16 -11.58 -1.66
C THR A 62 -0.23 -10.14 -2.13
N VAL A 63 -0.69 -9.28 -1.24
CA VAL A 63 -0.54 -7.84 -1.34
C VAL A 63 0.50 -7.38 -0.32
N LYS A 64 1.50 -6.65 -0.78
CA LYS A 64 2.48 -5.95 0.05
C LYS A 64 2.38 -4.46 -0.19
N ILE A 65 2.21 -3.70 0.88
CA ILE A 65 2.26 -2.24 0.88
C ILE A 65 3.51 -1.85 1.66
N SER A 66 4.40 -1.08 1.07
CA SER A 66 5.65 -0.65 1.70
C SER A 66 6.03 0.77 1.34
N ASN A 67 6.91 1.38 2.14
CA ASN A 67 7.53 2.65 1.80
C ASN A 67 9.07 2.59 1.85
N ASP A 68 9.70 3.63 1.29
CA ASP A 68 11.15 3.89 1.38
C ASP A 68 11.51 4.95 2.44
N ASP A 69 10.57 5.31 3.33
CA ASP A 69 10.84 6.20 4.46
C ASP A 69 11.75 5.48 5.48
N SER A 70 12.95 6.03 5.67
CA SER A 70 13.93 5.52 6.62
C SER A 70 13.79 6.10 8.03
N SER A 71 12.98 7.16 8.20
CA SER A 71 12.73 7.78 9.50
C SER A 71 11.75 6.99 10.37
N GLY A 72 10.87 6.20 9.75
CA GLY A 72 9.79 5.49 10.44
C GLY A 72 8.61 6.39 10.81
N ALA A 73 8.51 7.56 10.19
CA ALA A 73 7.36 8.46 10.33
C ALA A 73 6.16 7.91 9.55
N LEU A 74 6.37 7.28 8.39
CA LEU A 74 5.27 6.77 7.58
C LEU A 74 4.84 5.37 8.01
N GLN A 75 3.57 5.24 8.40
CA GLN A 75 2.99 4.01 8.94
C GLN A 75 1.76 3.55 8.16
N PHE A 76 1.48 2.24 8.20
CA PHE A 76 0.36 1.63 7.50
C PHE A 76 -0.49 0.73 8.38
N SER A 77 -1.79 0.68 8.12
CA SER A 77 -2.71 -0.28 8.72
C SER A 77 -3.79 -0.75 7.74
N ARG A 78 -4.37 -1.92 8.03
CA ARG A 78 -5.60 -2.42 7.40
C ARG A 78 -6.87 -1.98 8.12
N THR A 79 -6.73 -1.32 9.28
CA THR A 79 -7.83 -0.85 10.11
C THR A 79 -7.61 0.61 10.48
N ALA A 80 -8.62 1.46 10.29
CA ALA A 80 -8.51 2.90 10.53
C ALA A 80 -8.06 3.23 11.97
N SER A 81 -8.50 2.44 12.95
CA SER A 81 -8.39 2.75 14.38
C SER A 81 -7.16 2.16 15.09
N GLY A 82 -6.17 1.63 14.36
CA GLY A 82 -4.94 1.12 14.99
C GLY A 82 -4.25 0.01 14.22
N GLY A 83 -3.23 -0.59 14.84
CA GLY A 83 -2.41 -1.65 14.22
C GLY A 83 -1.41 -1.11 13.21
N TYR A 84 -1.03 0.17 13.32
CA TYR A 84 -0.08 0.80 12.43
C TYR A 84 1.32 0.19 12.59
N THR A 85 1.92 -0.15 11.46
CA THR A 85 3.28 -0.67 11.39
C THR A 85 4.12 0.22 10.48
N THR A 86 5.35 0.52 10.93
CA THR A 86 6.34 1.22 10.12
C THR A 86 6.84 0.34 8.98
N GLY A 87 7.16 0.98 7.85
CA GLY A 87 7.82 0.34 6.71
C GLY A 87 6.91 -0.49 5.79
N SER A 88 6.20 -1.51 6.29
CA SER A 88 5.32 -2.33 5.42
C SER A 88 4.24 -3.14 6.13
N ILE A 89 3.12 -3.36 5.43
CA ILE A 89 2.12 -4.38 5.74
C ILE A 89 2.02 -5.41 4.61
N THR A 90 1.66 -6.65 4.94
CA THR A 90 1.49 -7.73 3.97
C THR A 90 0.32 -8.62 4.36
N TYR A 91 -0.51 -9.01 3.40
CA TYR A 91 -1.63 -9.91 3.62
C TYR A 91 -1.95 -10.72 2.36
N ILE A 92 -2.68 -11.82 2.55
CA ILE A 92 -3.10 -12.72 1.49
C ILE A 92 -4.60 -12.53 1.24
N ALA A 93 -5.01 -12.61 -0.03
CA ALA A 93 -6.42 -12.63 -0.43
C ALA A 93 -6.66 -13.73 -1.47
N ALA A 94 -7.84 -14.35 -1.38
CA ALA A 94 -8.30 -15.32 -2.36
C ALA A 94 -8.89 -14.59 -3.57
N ALA A 95 -8.45 -14.95 -4.78
CA ALA A 95 -8.94 -14.37 -6.01
C ALA A 95 -10.29 -14.94 -6.41
N THR A 96 -11.18 -14.05 -6.87
CA THR A 96 -12.55 -14.39 -7.28
C THR A 96 -12.76 -14.37 -8.80
N GLY A 97 -11.74 -14.00 -9.59
CA GLY A 97 -11.87 -13.71 -11.02
C GLY A 97 -12.49 -12.34 -11.35
N ASN A 98 -13.01 -11.64 -10.35
CA ASN A 98 -13.59 -10.31 -10.47
C ASN A 98 -12.70 -9.23 -9.84
N ASN A 99 -13.04 -7.97 -10.09
CA ASN A 99 -12.44 -6.84 -9.40
C ASN A 99 -12.73 -6.92 -7.90
N GLN A 100 -11.68 -6.99 -7.08
CA GLN A 100 -11.73 -6.99 -5.63
C GLN A 100 -11.21 -5.66 -5.10
N ALA A 101 -11.98 -5.00 -4.24
CA ALA A 101 -11.60 -3.75 -3.60
C ALA A 101 -10.73 -4.03 -2.36
N HIS A 102 -9.72 -3.19 -2.18
CA HIS A 102 -8.80 -3.19 -1.06
C HIS A 102 -8.59 -1.77 -0.59
N GLU A 103 -8.46 -1.61 0.72
CA GLU A 103 -8.10 -0.34 1.33
C GLU A 103 -6.92 -0.52 2.30
N PHE A 104 -6.12 0.52 2.48
CA PHE A 104 -5.24 0.63 3.62
C PHE A 104 -5.22 2.07 4.12
N TYR A 105 -4.85 2.23 5.37
CA TYR A 105 -4.74 3.53 6.02
C TYR A 105 -3.27 3.88 6.15
N THR A 106 -2.94 5.10 5.79
CA THR A 106 -1.61 5.69 5.90
C THR A 106 -1.65 6.73 7.01
N ASP A 107 -0.68 6.69 7.91
CA ASP A 107 -0.58 7.61 9.03
C ASP A 107 0.85 8.15 9.18
N LEU A 108 0.98 9.28 9.87
CA LEU A 108 2.24 9.94 10.17
C LEU A 108 2.51 9.94 11.67
N ASP A 109 3.54 9.21 12.08
CA ASP A 109 4.13 9.34 13.40
C ASP A 109 5.02 10.58 13.44
N THR A 110 4.40 11.70 13.78
CA THR A 110 5.03 13.03 13.81
C THR A 110 6.18 13.12 14.80
N ALA A 111 6.25 12.23 15.81
CA ALA A 111 7.38 12.16 16.73
C ALA A 111 8.68 11.73 16.05
N ASN A 112 8.60 11.00 14.93
CA ASN A 112 9.75 10.57 14.14
C ASN A 112 10.12 11.55 13.03
N MET A 113 9.35 12.62 12.85
CA MET A 113 9.66 13.66 11.86
C MET A 113 10.65 14.68 12.44
N SER A 114 11.69 15.02 11.68
CA SER A 114 12.64 16.10 12.02
C SER A 114 12.90 17.09 10.88
N SER A 115 12.45 16.76 9.67
CA SER A 115 12.54 17.58 8.45
C SER A 115 11.31 17.33 7.56
N ASP A 116 11.24 18.00 6.40
CA ASP A 116 10.36 17.58 5.30
C ASP A 116 10.54 16.07 5.05
N LEU A 117 9.44 15.39 4.72
CA LEU A 117 9.43 13.96 4.39
C LEU A 117 8.89 13.77 2.98
N SER A 118 9.68 13.13 2.13
CA SER A 118 9.25 12.67 0.82
C SER A 118 9.56 11.20 0.73
N ALA A 119 8.53 10.37 0.56
CA ALA A 119 8.69 8.93 0.41
C ALA A 119 7.81 8.38 -0.72
N THR A 120 8.18 7.21 -1.21
CA THR A 120 7.44 6.44 -2.19
C THR A 120 6.65 5.35 -1.47
N ILE A 121 5.34 5.29 -1.69
CA ILE A 121 4.53 4.15 -1.25
C ILE A 121 4.40 3.18 -2.43
N THR A 122 4.77 1.93 -2.23
CA THR A 122 4.67 0.87 -3.23
C THR A 122 3.59 -0.12 -2.85
N VAL A 123 2.64 -0.34 -3.76
CA VAL A 123 1.68 -1.47 -3.68
C VAL A 123 2.13 -2.54 -4.66
N LEU A 124 2.53 -3.70 -4.13
CA LEU A 124 2.93 -4.87 -4.90
C LEU A 124 1.88 -5.96 -4.73
N VAL A 125 1.46 -6.54 -5.85
CA VAL A 125 0.54 -7.68 -5.87
C VAL A 125 1.14 -8.81 -6.69
N ALA A 126 1.13 -10.02 -6.14
CA ALA A 126 1.67 -11.21 -6.77
C ALA A 126 0.87 -12.45 -6.35
N TYR A 127 0.65 -13.40 -7.27
CA TYR A 127 0.09 -14.70 -6.91
C TYR A 127 0.99 -15.39 -5.88
N ASN A 128 0.38 -16.04 -4.90
CA ASN A 128 1.06 -17.02 -4.06
C ASN A 128 1.26 -18.27 -4.92
N ASP A 129 2.45 -18.87 -4.87
CA ASP A 129 2.87 -20.04 -5.66
C ASP A 129 1.71 -20.79 -6.32
N ILE A 130 1.63 -20.69 -7.66
CA ILE A 130 0.72 -21.48 -8.49
C ILE A 130 1.20 -22.92 -8.34
N ALA A 131 0.71 -23.63 -7.32
CA ALA A 131 1.10 -25.01 -7.06
C ALA A 131 0.87 -25.85 -8.32
N GLU A 132 1.89 -26.64 -8.68
CA GLU A 132 1.93 -27.57 -9.81
C GLU A 132 0.80 -28.61 -9.79
#